data_AF-H2Y414-F1
#
_entry.id   AF-H2Y414-F1
#
_cell.length_a   1.000
_cell.length_b   1.000
_cell.length_c   1.000
_cell.angle_alpha   90.00
_cell.angle_beta   90.00
_cell.angle_gamma   90.00
#
_symmetry.space_group_name_H-M   'P 1'
#
loop_
_entity.id
_entity.type
_entity.pdbx_description
1 polymer ?
#
loop_
_entity_poly.entity_id
_entity_poly.type
_entity_poly.pdbx_seq_one_letter_code
_entity_poly.pdbx_strand_id
1 'polypeptide(L)' 'MNKMADKAEREMDGPPVSCTSLVAPANGHMLGVRTDINGATVPVNNEVYFVCHDGFHLLGSEVRTCLGNDTWSGTDVMCI' A
#
# COMPACT_ATOMS: atom_id res chain seq x y z
N MET A 1 -5.84 41.24 21.10
CA MET A 1 -7.13 40.58 20.79
C MET A 1 -7.16 40.36 19.30
N ASN A 2 -6.60 39.25 18.78
CA ASN A 2 -6.49 39.13 17.32
C ASN A 2 -6.56 37.67 16.84
N LYS A 3 -7.39 37.51 15.80
CA LYS A 3 -7.49 36.40 14.84
C LYS A 3 -8.17 35.12 15.32
N MET A 4 -9.50 35.14 15.23
CA MET A 4 -10.25 33.99 14.71
C MET A 4 -9.95 33.90 13.22
N ALA A 5 -9.16 32.92 12.83
CA ALA A 5 -9.16 32.39 11.47
C ALA A 5 -9.67 30.96 11.60
N ASP A 6 -10.87 30.72 11.08
CA ASP A 6 -11.43 29.39 10.86
C ASP A 6 -10.43 28.57 10.03
N LYS A 7 -9.67 27.70 10.70
CA LYS A 7 -8.90 26.64 10.04
C LYS A 7 -9.87 25.51 9.74
N ALA A 8 -10.56 25.62 8.62
CA ALA A 8 -11.36 24.55 8.03
C ALA A 8 -10.44 23.52 7.36
N GLU A 9 -9.66 22.77 8.13
CA GLU A 9 -8.93 21.59 7.65
C GLU A 9 -8.89 20.57 8.80
N ARG A 10 -9.74 19.53 8.75
CA ARG A 10 -9.61 18.37 9.65
C ARG A 10 -8.31 17.64 9.31
N GLU A 11 -7.23 18.07 9.94
CA GLU A 11 -6.01 17.30 10.12
C GLU A 11 -6.36 16.06 10.98
N MET A 12 -6.27 14.88 10.39
CA MET A 12 -6.30 13.62 11.14
C MET A 12 -4.95 13.52 11.86
N ASP A 13 -4.92 13.88 13.14
CA ASP A 13 -3.77 13.73 14.03
C ASP A 13 -3.47 12.24 14.25
N GLY A 14 -2.79 11.63 13.29
CA GLY A 14 -2.25 10.28 13.34
C GLY A 14 -0.86 10.27 12.70
N PRO A 15 0.03 9.33 13.09
CA PRO A 15 1.31 9.15 12.41
C PRO A 15 1.10 8.99 10.90
N PRO A 16 2.09 9.33 10.06
CA PRO A 16 1.98 9.14 8.62
C PRO A 16 1.59 7.69 8.32
N VAL A 17 0.32 7.49 7.96
CA VAL A 17 -0.25 6.16 7.79
C VAL A 17 0.33 5.60 6.51
N SER A 18 1.09 4.51 6.67
CA SER A 18 1.84 3.90 5.59
C SER A 18 2.02 2.42 5.91
N CYS A 19 1.92 1.59 4.88
CA CYS A 19 2.04 0.16 5.02
C CYS A 19 3.49 -0.26 4.80
N THR A 20 3.92 -1.35 5.43
CA THR A 20 5.21 -1.96 5.09
C THR A 20 5.22 -2.37 3.62
N SER A 21 6.33 -2.10 2.92
CA SER A 21 6.51 -2.53 1.54
C SER A 21 6.33 -4.03 1.40
N LEU A 22 5.56 -4.46 0.40
CA LEU A 22 5.32 -5.88 0.11
C LEU A 22 6.54 -6.50 -0.59
N VAL A 23 6.59 -7.83 -0.60
CA VAL A 23 7.62 -8.61 -1.29
C VAL A 23 6.99 -9.27 -2.51
N ALA A 24 7.73 -9.34 -3.62
CA ALA A 24 7.26 -10.03 -4.81
C ALA A 24 7.09 -11.53 -4.52
N PRO A 25 6.00 -12.16 -4.98
CA PRO A 25 5.84 -13.59 -4.85
C PRO A 25 6.93 -14.32 -5.65
N ALA A 26 7.32 -15.50 -5.18
CA ALA A 26 8.15 -16.39 -5.99
C ALA A 26 7.43 -16.67 -7.32
N ASN A 27 8.16 -16.70 -8.43
CA ASN A 27 7.61 -16.86 -9.79
C ASN A 27 6.58 -15.78 -10.20
N GLY A 28 6.73 -14.57 -9.66
CA GLY A 28 5.95 -13.41 -10.10
C GLY A 28 6.66 -12.09 -9.83
N HIS A 29 5.98 -11.00 -10.15
CA HIS A 29 6.46 -9.64 -9.94
C HIS A 29 5.35 -8.73 -9.39
N MET A 30 5.77 -7.62 -8.77
CA MET A 30 4.89 -6.55 -8.33
C MET A 30 4.96 -5.37 -9.29
N LEU A 31 3.83 -4.72 -9.54
CA LEU A 31 3.72 -3.51 -10.35
C LEU A 31 3.06 -2.40 -9.53
N GLY A 32 3.39 -1.15 -9.84
CA GLY A 32 2.76 0.03 -9.23
C GLY A 32 3.24 0.38 -7.81
N VAL A 33 4.24 -0.33 -7.27
CA VAL A 33 4.78 -0.07 -5.93
C VAL A 33 5.40 1.33 -5.86
N ARG A 34 4.86 2.17 -4.97
CA ARG A 34 5.41 3.49 -4.62
C ARG A 34 5.86 3.48 -3.17
N THR A 35 7.16 3.57 -2.94
CA THR A 35 7.74 3.58 -1.60
C THR A 35 8.25 4.94 -1.18
N ASP A 36 8.52 5.09 0.13
CA ASP A 36 9.36 6.16 0.66
C ASP A 36 10.80 6.13 0.10
N ILE A 37 11.60 7.13 0.49
CA ILE A 37 13.01 7.26 0.06
C ILE A 37 13.89 6.07 0.47
N ASN A 38 13.45 5.28 1.45
CA ASN A 38 14.19 4.14 1.99
C ASN A 38 13.70 2.81 1.41
N GLY A 39 12.64 2.80 0.60
CA GLY A 39 12.01 1.59 0.10
C GLY A 39 11.21 0.81 1.16
N ALA A 40 11.00 1.38 2.35
CA ALA A 40 10.51 0.65 3.52
C ALA A 40 8.97 0.68 3.63
N THR A 41 8.37 1.81 3.26
CA THR A 41 6.93 2.04 3.47
C THR A 41 6.23 2.50 2.19
N VAL A 42 4.93 2.19 2.08
CA VAL A 42 4.05 2.57 0.97
C VAL A 42 2.93 3.46 1.52
N PRO A 43 2.66 4.65 0.93
CA PRO A 43 1.63 5.53 1.46
C PRO A 43 0.22 4.94 1.30
N VAL A 44 -0.70 5.34 2.19
CA VAL A 44 -2.11 4.93 2.12
C VAL A 44 -2.78 5.28 0.79
N ASN A 45 -3.75 4.46 0.39
CA ASN A 45 -4.48 4.48 -0.89
C ASN A 45 -3.63 4.15 -2.12
N ASN A 46 -2.36 3.76 -1.97
CA ASN A 46 -1.60 3.19 -3.08
C ASN A 46 -1.95 1.72 -3.29
N GLU A 47 -1.97 1.32 -4.56
CA GLU A 47 -2.26 -0.04 -5.00
C GLU A 47 -0.98 -0.71 -5.50
N VAL A 48 -0.86 -2.01 -5.19
CA VAL A 48 0.19 -2.89 -5.67
C VAL A 48 -0.47 -4.05 -6.41
N TYR A 49 -0.04 -4.26 -7.64
CA TYR A 49 -0.55 -5.28 -8.54
C TYR A 49 0.42 -6.45 -8.59
N PHE A 50 -0.10 -7.67 -8.57
CA PHE A 50 0.67 -8.90 -8.59
C PHE A 50 0.42 -9.66 -9.88
N VAL A 51 1.51 -10.08 -10.52
CA VAL A 51 1.45 -10.81 -11.78
C VAL A 51 2.38 -12.02 -11.68
N CYS A 52 1.84 -13.21 -11.95
CA CYS A 52 2.63 -14.43 -12.01
C CYS A 52 3.32 -14.57 -13.38
N HIS A 53 4.50 -15.19 -13.39
CA HIS A 53 5.18 -15.55 -14.63
C HIS A 53 4.38 -16.60 -15.42
N ASP A 54 4.69 -16.72 -16.70
CA ASP A 54 4.06 -17.70 -17.58
C ASP A 54 4.17 -19.12 -17.00
N GLY A 55 3.05 -19.84 -16.99
CA GLY A 55 2.96 -21.20 -16.45
C GLY A 55 2.64 -21.30 -14.96
N PHE A 56 2.49 -20.18 -14.24
CA PHE A 56 2.05 -20.15 -12.85
C PHE A 56 0.68 -19.49 -12.71
N HIS A 57 -0.06 -19.91 -11.70
CA HIS A 57 -1.38 -19.37 -11.38
C HIS A 57 -1.34 -18.51 -10.11
N LEU A 58 -2.02 -17.37 -10.16
CA LEU A 58 -2.14 -16.47 -9.02
C LEU A 58 -3.15 -17.04 -8.01
N LEU A 59 -2.69 -17.21 -6.77
CA LEU A 59 -3.52 -17.43 -5.60
C LEU A 59 -3.44 -16.20 -4.70
N GLY A 60 -4.61 -15.73 -4.23
CA GLY A 60 -4.72 -14.57 -3.35
C GLY A 60 -5.31 -13.35 -4.08
N SER A 61 -4.93 -12.15 -3.64
CA SER A 61 -5.45 -10.91 -4.22
C SER A 61 -4.51 -10.34 -5.28
N GLU A 62 -4.98 -10.29 -6.54
CA GLU A 62 -4.25 -9.69 -7.66
C GLU A 62 -3.86 -8.23 -7.38
N VAL A 63 -4.68 -7.51 -6.62
CA VAL A 63 -4.43 -6.12 -6.21
C VAL A 63 -4.53 -6.00 -4.70
N ARG A 64 -3.56 -5.33 -4.09
CA ARG A 64 -3.60 -4.97 -2.67
C ARG A 64 -3.44 -3.46 -2.51
N THR A 65 -4.24 -2.87 -1.65
CA THR A 65 -4.28 -1.43 -1.37
C THR A 65 -3.79 -1.18 0.04
N CYS A 66 -2.90 -0.20 0.23
CA CYS A 66 -2.51 0.21 1.57
C CYS A 66 -3.67 0.98 2.25
N LEU A 67 -4.17 0.45 3.35
CA LEU A 67 -5.33 0.97 4.06
C LEU A 67 -4.92 1.96 5.16
N GLY A 68 -5.84 2.85 5.52
CA GLY A 68 -5.67 3.87 6.57
C GLY A 68 -5.46 3.35 8.00
N ASN A 69 -5.21 2.06 8.19
CA ASN A 69 -4.97 1.37 9.46
C ASN A 69 -3.64 0.60 9.46
N ASP A 70 -2.68 0.99 8.62
CA ASP A 70 -1.36 0.36 8.45
C ASP A 70 -1.42 -1.11 8.01
N THR A 71 -2.50 -1.53 7.36
CA THR A 71 -2.65 -2.88 6.80
C THR A 71 -2.90 -2.86 5.30
N TRP A 72 -2.61 -3.99 4.65
CA TRP A 72 -2.94 -4.19 3.25
C TRP A 72 -4.30 -4.85 3.09
N SER A 73 -5.08 -4.40 2.11
CA SER A 73 -6.28 -5.10 1.70
C SER A 73 -5.96 -6.49 1.13
N GLY A 74 -6.99 -7.33 1.05
CA GLY A 74 -6.91 -8.64 0.42
C GLY A 74 -6.10 -9.66 1.20
N THR A 75 -5.66 -10.69 0.50
CA THR A 75 -4.87 -11.80 1.04
C THR A 75 -3.50 -11.83 0.39
N ASP A 76 -2.54 -12.45 1.07
CA ASP A 76 -1.20 -12.65 0.52
C ASP A 76 -1.23 -13.43 -0.80
N VAL A 77 -0.23 -13.17 -1.64
CA VAL A 77 -0.15 -13.68 -3.01
C VAL A 77 0.89 -14.77 -3.14
N MET A 78 0.53 -15.86 -3.81
CA MET A 78 1.43 -16.93 -4.22
C MET A 78 1.23 -17.24 -5.70
N CYS A 79 2.31 -17.56 -6.39
CA CYS A 79 2.28 -18.10 -7.75
C CYS A 79 2.69 -19.57 -7.69
N ILE A 80 1.77 -20.47 -8.06
CA ILE A 80 1.97 -21.94 -8.00
C ILE A 80 1.73 -22.62 -9.35
#